data_AF-A0A975N8D7-F1
#
_entry.id   AF-A0A975N8D7-F1
#
_cell.length_a   1.000
_cell.length_b   1.000
_cell.length_c   1.000
_cell.angle_alpha   90.00
_cell.angle_beta   90.00
_cell.angle_gamma   90.00
#
_symmetry.space_group_name_H-M   'P 1'
#
loop_
_entity.id
_entity.type
_entity.pdbx_description
1 polymer ?
#
loop_
_entity_poly.entity_id
_entity_poly.type
_entity_poly.pdbx_seq_one_letter_code
_entity_poly.pdbx_strand_id
1 'polypeptide(L)'
;MNSLDPLDPLDPLPTDVFARRLRQERERRNISQAELARRVSAVLGMNVDPSTITRIEQARRAARVDEVVAAAKVLDVPVAVLLSDDPVGENEAWLRRAFAELAREQQRLDQTRLNIRRLSREIQAVAACADPQSVLDLRLRDDLDARVSDEESTP
;
A
#
# COMPACT_ATOMS: atom_id res chain seq x y z
N MET A 1 9.04 -9.09 -12.49
CA MET A 1 8.23 -9.01 -13.73
C MET A 1 6.87 -8.48 -13.32
N ASN A 2 6.67 -7.15 -13.41
CA ASN A 2 5.37 -6.53 -13.21
C ASN A 2 4.55 -6.77 -14.48
N SER A 3 3.79 -7.87 -14.52
CA SER A 3 2.72 -8.02 -15.50
C SER A 3 1.60 -7.08 -15.08
N LEU A 4 1.59 -5.88 -15.66
CA LEU A 4 0.36 -5.11 -15.82
C LEU A 4 -0.56 -5.99 -16.66
N ASP A 5 -1.51 -6.65 -16.01
CA ASP A 5 -2.62 -7.30 -16.69
C ASP A 5 -3.27 -6.25 -17.61
N PRO A 6 -3.49 -6.54 -18.90
CA PRO A 6 -4.23 -5.62 -19.77
C PRO A 6 -5.62 -5.43 -19.17
N LEU A 7 -6.03 -4.18 -18.95
CA LEU A 7 -7.40 -3.83 -18.55
C LEU A 7 -8.38 -4.65 -19.38
N ASP A 8 -9.14 -5.52 -18.73
CA ASP A 8 -10.14 -6.37 -19.37
C ASP A 8 -11.11 -5.43 -20.11
N PRO A 9 -11.44 -5.63 -21.40
CA PRO A 9 -12.29 -4.72 -22.18
C PRO A 9 -13.69 -4.46 -21.61
N LEU A 10 -14.07 -5.19 -20.55
CA LEU A 10 -15.34 -5.11 -19.86
C LEU A 10 -15.26 -4.36 -18.52
N ASP A 11 -14.07 -4.00 -18.04
CA ASP A 11 -13.94 -3.19 -16.84
C ASP A 11 -14.28 -1.73 -17.15
N PRO A 12 -15.27 -1.12 -16.46
CA PRO A 12 -15.61 0.27 -16.68
C PRO A 12 -14.40 1.14 -16.37
N LEU A 13 -14.07 2.06 -17.27
CA LEU A 13 -12.96 2.96 -17.03
C LEU A 13 -13.24 3.80 -15.77
N PRO A 14 -12.21 4.25 -15.04
CA PRO A 14 -12.41 5.11 -13.87
C PRO A 14 -13.28 6.34 -14.16
N THR A 15 -13.22 6.86 -15.40
CA THR A 15 -14.07 7.94 -15.89
C THR A 15 -15.55 7.56 -15.94
N ASP A 16 -15.88 6.32 -16.33
CA ASP A 16 -17.25 5.82 -16.41
C ASP A 16 -17.83 5.57 -15.01
N VAL A 17 -17.02 4.99 -14.12
CA VAL A 17 -17.36 4.84 -12.70
C VAL A 17 -17.64 6.21 -12.09
N PHE A 18 -16.76 7.19 -12.34
CA PHE A 18 -16.94 8.55 -11.87
C PHE A 18 -18.21 9.21 -12.39
N ALA A 19 -18.47 9.16 -13.70
CA ALA A 19 -19.66 9.72 -14.30
C ALA A 19 -20.95 9.16 -13.67
N ARG A 20 -20.99 7.83 -13.51
CA ARG A 20 -22.12 7.12 -12.89
C ARG A 20 -22.29 7.49 -11.42
N ARG A 21 -21.21 7.43 -10.62
CA ARG A 21 -21.27 7.71 -9.17
C ARG A 21 -21.58 9.17 -8.89
N LEU A 22 -21.03 10.10 -9.66
CA LEU A 22 -21.36 11.52 -9.59
C LEU A 22 -22.86 11.75 -9.76
N ARG A 23 -23.45 11.12 -10.80
CA ARG A 23 -24.88 11.20 -11.06
C ARG A 23 -25.70 10.61 -9.91
N GLN A 24 -25.36 9.42 -9.44
CA GLN A 24 -26.05 8.75 -8.34
C GLN A 24 -26.03 9.58 -7.06
N GLU A 25 -24.86 10.09 -6.67
CA GLU A 25 -24.71 10.90 -5.46
C GLU A 25 -25.41 12.26 -5.58
N ARG A 26 -25.46 12.83 -6.79
CA ARG A 26 -26.24 14.05 -7.07
C ARG A 26 -27.73 13.78 -6.92
N GLU A 27 -28.25 12.72 -7.54
CA GLU A 27 -29.66 12.34 -7.50
C GLU A 27 -30.11 11.98 -6.09
N ARG A 28 -29.27 11.26 -5.32
CA ARG A 28 -29.49 10.95 -3.90
C ARG A 28 -29.71 12.19 -3.03
N ARG A 29 -29.13 13.33 -3.42
CA ARG A 29 -29.26 14.63 -2.73
C ARG A 29 -30.35 15.53 -3.30
N ASN A 30 -31.10 15.06 -4.31
CA ASN A 30 -32.16 15.81 -4.97
C ASN A 30 -31.71 17.18 -5.51
N ILE A 31 -30.46 17.29 -5.97
CA ILE A 31 -29.96 18.52 -6.61
C ILE A 31 -29.87 18.36 -8.13
N SER A 32 -30.15 19.43 -8.87
CA SER A 32 -30.06 19.43 -10.33
C SER A 32 -28.61 19.52 -10.80
N GLN A 33 -28.36 19.20 -12.08
CA GLN A 33 -27.03 19.38 -12.69
C GLN A 33 -26.57 20.85 -12.64
N ALA A 34 -27.48 21.79 -12.86
CA ALA A 34 -27.19 23.23 -12.77
C ALA A 34 -26.83 23.64 -11.33
N GLU A 35 -27.53 23.08 -10.34
CA GLU A 35 -27.23 23.33 -8.94
C GLU A 35 -25.86 22.77 -8.54
N LEU A 36 -25.53 21.55 -9.00
CA LEU A 36 -24.20 20.98 -8.79
C LEU A 36 -23.11 21.86 -9.44
N ALA A 37 -23.32 22.29 -10.68
CA ALA A 37 -22.38 23.16 -11.40
C ALA A 37 -22.14 24.48 -10.65
N ARG A 38 -23.21 25.12 -10.16
CA ARG A 38 -23.14 26.35 -9.36
C ARG A 38 -22.34 26.16 -8.07
N ARG A 39 -22.57 25.06 -7.34
CA ARG A 39 -21.86 24.77 -6.09
C ARG A 39 -20.39 24.43 -6.34
N VAL A 40 -20.10 23.64 -7.37
CA VAL A 40 -18.71 23.32 -7.78
C VAL A 40 -17.97 24.59 -8.19
N SER A 41 -18.65 25.49 -8.92
CA SER A 41 -18.09 26.80 -9.29
C SER A 41 -17.68 27.61 -8.07
N ALA A 42 -18.54 27.64 -7.04
CA ALA A 42 -18.26 28.34 -5.80
C ALA A 42 -17.05 27.76 -5.05
N VAL A 43 -16.86 26.43 -5.09
CA VAL A 43 -15.69 25.78 -4.47
C VAL A 43 -14.40 26.03 -5.26
N LEU A 44 -14.46 26.01 -6.59
CA LEU A 44 -13.29 26.22 -7.45
C LEU A 44 -12.91 27.69 -7.65
N GLY A 45 -13.81 28.63 -7.32
CA GLY A 45 -13.60 30.05 -7.60
C GLY A 45 -13.62 30.39 -9.10
N MET A 46 -14.19 29.52 -9.94
CA MET A 46 -14.32 29.72 -11.38
C MET A 46 -15.68 29.23 -11.87
N ASN A 47 -16.17 29.78 -12.98
CA ASN A 47 -17.45 29.36 -13.54
C ASN A 47 -17.37 27.96 -14.18
N VAL A 48 -18.20 27.04 -13.70
CA VAL A 48 -18.45 25.72 -14.29
C VAL A 48 -19.85 25.75 -14.89
N ASP A 49 -19.92 25.69 -16.22
CA ASP A 49 -21.19 25.67 -16.93
C ASP A 49 -21.98 24.37 -16.67
N PRO A 50 -23.32 24.41 -16.50
CA PRO A 50 -24.14 23.20 -16.32
C PRO A 50 -23.92 22.12 -17.37
N SER A 51 -23.68 22.48 -18.64
CA SER A 51 -23.37 21.51 -19.71
C SER A 51 -22.06 20.76 -19.49
N THR A 52 -21.14 21.32 -18.70
CA THR A 52 -19.91 20.63 -18.27
C THR A 52 -20.24 19.46 -17.36
N ILE A 53 -21.10 19.68 -16.35
CA ILE A 53 -21.59 18.61 -15.47
C ILE A 53 -22.37 17.58 -16.29
N THR A 54 -23.25 18.00 -17.19
CA THR A 54 -24.00 17.07 -18.06
C THR A 54 -23.07 16.19 -18.90
N ARG A 55 -22.04 16.76 -19.52
CA ARG A 55 -21.06 15.98 -20.33
C ARG A 55 -20.22 15.04 -19.49
N ILE A 56 -19.84 15.46 -18.27
CA ILE A 56 -19.16 14.60 -17.30
C ILE A 56 -20.04 13.41 -16.95
N GLU A 57 -21.30 13.63 -16.52
CA GLU A 57 -22.23 12.55 -16.14
C GLU A 57 -22.58 11.61 -17.31
N GLN A 58 -22.42 12.06 -18.55
CA GLN A 58 -22.59 11.25 -19.76
C GLN A 58 -21.29 10.54 -20.20
N ALA A 59 -20.20 10.65 -19.43
CA ALA A 59 -18.86 10.18 -19.80
C ALA A 59 -18.35 10.72 -21.16
N ARG A 60 -18.92 11.83 -21.65
CA ARG A 60 -18.51 12.50 -22.90
C ARG A 60 -17.32 13.44 -22.70
N ARG A 61 -16.96 13.71 -21.45
CA ARG A 61 -15.78 14.51 -21.06
C ARG A 61 -15.24 13.96 -19.75
N ALA A 62 -13.94 13.70 -19.70
CA ALA A 62 -13.24 13.40 -18.45
C ALA A 62 -13.24 14.62 -17.52
N ALA A 63 -13.53 14.40 -16.24
CA ALA A 63 -13.40 15.43 -15.22
C ALA A 63 -11.92 15.64 -14.87
N ARG A 64 -11.55 16.89 -14.65
CA ARG A 64 -10.24 17.23 -14.09
C ARG A 64 -10.21 16.84 -12.61
N VAL A 65 -9.02 16.58 -12.08
CA VAL A 65 -8.84 16.21 -10.66
C VAL A 65 -9.46 17.27 -9.74
N ASP A 66 -9.26 18.56 -10.02
CA ASP A 66 -9.86 19.64 -9.22
C ASP A 66 -11.40 19.61 -9.24
N GLU A 67 -12.00 19.29 -10.40
CA GLU A 67 -13.46 19.14 -10.55
C GLU A 67 -13.98 17.94 -9.75
N VAL A 68 -13.23 16.83 -9.74
CA VAL A 68 -13.54 15.63 -8.94
C VAL A 68 -13.52 15.95 -7.45
N VAL A 69 -12.46 16.60 -6.97
CA VAL A 69 -12.31 16.97 -5.54
C VAL A 69 -13.39 17.98 -5.13
N ALA A 70 -13.67 18.98 -5.97
CA ALA A 70 -14.72 19.95 -5.71
C ALA A 70 -16.11 19.31 -5.68
N ALA A 71 -16.40 18.39 -6.61
CA ALA A 71 -17.66 17.66 -6.62
C ALA A 71 -17.83 16.80 -5.36
N ALA A 72 -16.78 16.08 -4.95
CA ALA A 72 -16.79 15.30 -3.70
C ALA A 72 -17.08 16.18 -2.48
N LYS A 73 -16.46 17.35 -2.40
CA LYS A 73 -16.70 18.34 -1.34
C LYS A 73 -18.12 18.88 -1.35
N VAL A 74 -18.66 19.22 -2.52
CA VAL A 74 -20.05 19.72 -2.67
C VAL A 74 -21.08 18.65 -2.30
N LEU A 75 -20.79 17.40 -2.63
CA LEU A 75 -21.63 16.26 -2.31
C LEU A 75 -21.36 15.74 -0.90
N ASP A 76 -20.40 16.28 -0.15
CA ASP A 76 -20.07 15.80 1.19
C ASP A 76 -19.82 14.27 1.23
N VAL A 77 -18.98 13.80 0.31
CA VAL A 77 -18.53 12.41 0.25
C VAL A 77 -17.01 12.34 0.10
N PRO A 78 -16.36 11.28 0.59
CA PRO A 78 -14.98 10.99 0.24
C PRO A 78 -14.82 10.83 -1.29
N VAL A 79 -13.71 11.32 -1.85
CA VAL A 79 -13.41 11.18 -3.29
C VAL A 79 -13.46 9.72 -3.75
N ALA A 80 -13.03 8.78 -2.89
CA ALA A 80 -13.09 7.35 -3.18
C ALA A 80 -14.51 6.84 -3.52
N VAL A 81 -15.56 7.42 -2.94
CA VAL A 81 -16.96 7.07 -3.26
C VAL A 81 -17.31 7.41 -4.69
N LEU A 82 -16.72 8.47 -5.25
CA LEU A 82 -16.91 8.84 -6.64
C LEU A 82 -16.05 8.03 -7.60
N LEU A 83 -15.04 7.28 -7.12
CA LEU A 83 -14.09 6.56 -7.99
C LEU A 83 -14.23 5.03 -7.94
N SER A 84 -15.01 4.49 -7.01
CA SER A 84 -15.26 3.05 -6.86
C SER A 84 -16.74 2.79 -6.54
N ASP A 85 -17.26 1.65 -7.00
CA ASP A 85 -18.60 1.17 -6.66
C ASP A 85 -18.70 0.65 -5.22
N ASP A 86 -17.60 0.13 -4.66
CA ASP A 86 -17.51 -0.39 -3.29
C ASP A 86 -16.18 0.00 -2.62
N PRO A 87 -15.98 1.30 -2.32
CA PRO A 87 -14.72 1.77 -1.72
C PRO A 87 -14.49 1.19 -0.32
N VAL A 88 -15.56 0.86 0.40
CA VAL A 88 -15.47 0.28 1.75
C VAL A 88 -15.04 -1.18 1.67
N GLY A 89 -15.70 -1.99 0.84
CA GLY A 89 -15.35 -3.39 0.66
C GLY A 89 -13.96 -3.58 0.05
N GLU A 90 -13.56 -2.73 -0.90
CA GLU A 90 -12.19 -2.71 -1.44
C GLU A 90 -11.16 -2.43 -0.35
N ASN A 91 -11.39 -1.40 0.48
CA ASN A 91 -10.49 -1.04 1.57
C ASN A 91 -10.43 -2.13 2.65
N GLU A 92 -11.57 -2.72 3.01
CA GLU A 92 -11.63 -3.86 3.94
C GLU A 92 -10.92 -5.09 3.39
N ALA A 93 -11.07 -5.38 2.09
CA ALA A 93 -10.35 -6.47 1.43
C ALA A 93 -8.83 -6.22 1.39
N TRP A 94 -8.40 -4.98 1.20
CA TRP A 94 -6.99 -4.60 1.30
C TRP A 94 -6.47 -4.77 2.73
N LEU A 95 -7.18 -4.23 3.74
CA LEU A 95 -6.80 -4.35 5.15
C LEU A 95 -6.70 -5.82 5.58
N ARG A 96 -7.67 -6.65 5.22
CA ARG A 96 -7.64 -8.09 5.51
C ARG A 96 -6.41 -8.77 4.90
N ARG A 97 -6.05 -8.44 3.66
CA ARG A 97 -4.85 -8.97 3.01
C ARG A 97 -3.57 -8.52 3.73
N ALA A 98 -3.47 -7.23 4.06
CA ALA A 98 -2.32 -6.68 4.77
C ALA A 98 -2.13 -7.33 6.15
N PHE A 99 -3.21 -7.50 6.92
CA PHE A 99 -3.13 -8.19 8.22
C PHE A 99 -2.74 -9.66 8.09
N ALA A 100 -3.26 -10.37 7.08
CA ALA A 100 -2.90 -11.76 6.84
C ALA A 100 -1.42 -11.91 6.45
N GLU A 101 -0.89 -10.97 5.67
CA GLU A 101 0.53 -10.93 5.32
C GLU A 101 1.41 -10.64 6.55
N LEU A 102 1.05 -9.63 7.34
CA LEU A 102 1.74 -9.30 8.58
C LEU A 102 1.80 -10.50 9.55
N ALA A 103 0.69 -11.23 9.71
CA ALA A 103 0.64 -12.41 10.56
C ALA A 103 1.62 -13.50 10.11
N ARG A 104 1.77 -13.73 8.80
CA ARG A 104 2.74 -14.70 8.27
C ARG A 104 4.17 -14.28 8.55
N GLU A 105 4.49 -13.01 8.33
CA GLU A 105 5.85 -12.51 8.57
C GLU A 105 6.21 -12.53 10.06
N GLN A 106 5.24 -12.22 10.93
CA GLN A 106 5.41 -12.35 12.37
C GLN A 106 5.72 -13.80 12.77
N GLN A 107 4.96 -14.76 12.24
CA GLN A 107 5.19 -16.18 12.49
C GLN A 107 6.58 -16.64 12.00
N ARG A 108 7.02 -16.18 10.82
CA ARG A 108 8.36 -16.49 10.29
C ARG A 108 9.45 -15.99 11.23
N LEU A 109 9.33 -14.76 11.71
CA LEU A 109 10.29 -14.16 12.62
C LEU A 109 10.33 -14.88 13.97
N ASP A 110 9.19 -15.29 14.51
CA ASP A 110 9.13 -16.09 15.73
C ASP A 110 9.76 -17.47 15.55
N GLN A 111 9.53 -18.12 14.40
CA GLN A 111 10.20 -19.38 14.07
C GLN A 111 11.72 -19.20 13.94
N THR A 112 12.17 -18.14 13.27
CA THR A 112 13.60 -17.81 13.16
C THR A 112 14.21 -17.59 14.53
N ARG A 113 13.55 -16.89 15.45
CA ARG A 113 14.01 -16.70 16.83
C ARG A 113 14.16 -18.01 17.58
N LEU A 114 13.18 -18.92 17.44
CA LEU A 114 13.26 -20.25 18.05
C LEU A 114 14.43 -21.06 17.47
N ASN A 115 14.62 -21.00 16.16
CA ASN A 115 15.74 -21.67 15.49
C ASN A 115 17.09 -21.12 15.97
N ILE A 116 17.24 -19.80 16.08
CA ILE A 116 18.44 -19.17 16.64
C ILE A 116 18.68 -19.68 18.06
N ARG A 117 17.69 -19.63 18.95
CA ARG A 117 17.83 -20.11 20.34
C ARG A 117 18.18 -21.60 20.43
N ARG A 118 17.62 -22.43 19.54
CA ARG A 118 17.96 -23.86 19.45
C ARG A 118 19.43 -24.04 19.05
N LEU A 119 19.84 -23.42 17.95
CA LEU A 119 21.21 -23.51 17.43
C LEU A 119 22.24 -22.96 18.43
N SER A 120 21.95 -21.84 19.11
CA SER A 120 22.83 -21.32 20.16
C SER A 120 23.03 -22.32 21.31
N ARG A 121 21.98 -23.03 21.73
CA ARG A 121 22.09 -24.06 22.78
C ARG A 121 22.89 -25.28 22.30
N GLU A 122 22.70 -25.71 21.05
CA GLU A 122 23.48 -26.81 20.47
C GLU A 122 24.97 -26.46 20.40
N ILE A 123 25.31 -25.25 19.93
CA ILE A 123 26.69 -24.74 19.92
C ILE A 123 27.27 -24.71 21.34
N GLN A 124 26.52 -24.20 22.32
CA GLN A 124 26.97 -24.17 23.71
C GLN A 124 27.20 -25.56 24.30
N ALA A 125 26.34 -26.53 24.00
CA ALA A 125 26.48 -27.91 24.49
C ALA A 125 27.71 -28.60 23.88
N VAL A 126 27.94 -28.42 22.57
CA VAL A 126 29.16 -28.92 21.91
C VAL A 126 30.40 -28.25 22.49
N ALA A 127 30.37 -26.93 22.69
CA ALA A 127 31.47 -26.20 23.32
C ALA A 127 31.71 -26.62 24.79
N ALA A 128 30.68 -27.03 25.53
CA ALA A 128 30.83 -27.48 26.92
C ALA A 128 31.33 -28.94 27.03
N CYS A 129 31.01 -29.80 26.06
CA CYS A 129 31.52 -31.17 25.97
C CYS A 129 32.93 -31.26 25.40
N ALA A 130 33.33 -30.28 24.59
CA ALA A 130 34.71 -30.12 24.20
C ALA A 130 35.54 -29.85 25.47
N ASP A 131 36.64 -30.60 25.64
CA ASP A 131 37.61 -30.40 26.72
C ASP A 131 37.89 -28.90 26.87
N PRO A 132 37.81 -28.30 28.08
CA PRO A 132 38.13 -26.89 28.28
C PRO A 132 39.45 -26.46 27.61
N GLN A 133 40.44 -27.35 27.52
CA GLN A 133 41.70 -27.09 26.81
C GLN A 133 41.52 -26.96 25.28
N SER A 134 40.62 -27.73 24.68
CA SER A 134 40.33 -27.70 23.24
C SER A 134 39.51 -26.47 22.78
N VAL A 135 38.65 -25.93 23.65
CA VAL A 135 37.90 -24.68 23.39
C VAL A 135 38.80 -23.46 23.56
N LEU A 136 39.73 -23.51 24.53
CA LEU A 136 40.77 -22.50 24.68
C LEU A 136 41.66 -22.45 23.43
N ASP A 137 42.06 -23.61 22.89
CA ASP A 137 42.86 -23.73 21.66
C ASP A 137 42.15 -23.18 20.42
N LEU A 138 40.82 -23.32 20.31
CA LEU A 138 40.06 -22.76 19.18
C LEU A 138 40.00 -21.23 19.24
N ARG A 139 39.76 -20.66 20.44
CA ARG A 139 39.77 -19.20 20.65
C ARG A 139 41.16 -18.60 20.49
N LEU A 140 42.20 -19.30 20.95
CA LEU A 140 43.60 -18.90 20.76
C LEU A 140 44.01 -18.91 19.29
N ARG A 141 43.45 -19.81 18.45
CA ARG A 141 43.66 -19.80 17.00
C ARG A 141 43.00 -18.60 16.32
N ASP A 142 41.76 -18.27 16.69
CA ASP A 142 41.08 -17.08 16.14
C ASP A 142 41.82 -15.78 16.54
N ASP A 143 42.36 -15.69 17.76
CA ASP A 143 43.19 -14.56 18.21
C ASP A 143 44.60 -14.53 17.57
N LEU A 144 45.17 -15.69 17.18
CA LEU A 144 46.45 -15.79 16.47
C LEU A 144 46.30 -15.44 14.99
N ASP A 145 45.27 -15.92 14.31
CA ASP A 145 45.00 -15.58 12.90
C ASP A 145 44.66 -14.09 12.72
N ALA A 146 44.04 -13.46 13.73
CA ALA A 146 43.85 -12.01 13.77
C ALA A 146 45.17 -11.23 13.95
N ARG A 147 46.19 -11.80 14.62
CA ARG A 147 47.52 -11.16 14.79
C ARG A 147 48.48 -11.44 13.64
N VAL A 148 48.37 -12.59 12.97
CA VAL A 148 49.18 -12.93 11.78
C VAL A 148 48.73 -12.10 10.57
N SER A 149 47.45 -11.73 10.48
CA SER A 149 46.93 -10.87 9.40
C SER A 149 47.45 -9.42 9.46
N ASP A 150 47.87 -8.94 10.63
CA ASP A 150 48.44 -7.59 10.80
C ASP A 150 49.97 -7.54 10.56
N GLU A 151 50.67 -8.68 10.60
CA GLU A 151 52.14 -8.74 10.38
C GLU A 151 52.54 -9.06 8.93
N GLU A 152 51.62 -9.49 8.06
CA GLU A 152 51.91 -9.76 6.63
C GLU A 152 51.67 -8.55 5.69
N SER A 153 51.42 -7.34 6.23
CA SER A 153 51.21 -6.14 5.43
C SER A 153 52.17 -5.00 5.77
N THR A 154 53.49 -5.23 5.71
CA THR A 154 54.46 -4.19 5.32
C THR A 154 55.85 -4.78 5.03
N PRO A 155 56.58 -4.20 4.06
CA PRO A 155 56.62 -4.49 2.62
C PRO A 155 57.65 -5.54 2.19
#